data_AF-A0A398AZC0-F1
#
_entry.id   AF-A0A398AZC0-F1
#
_cell.length_a   1.000
_cell.length_b   1.000
_cell.length_c   1.000
_cell.angle_alpha   90.00
_cell.angle_beta   90.00
_cell.angle_gamma   90.00
#
_symmetry.space_group_name_H-M   'P 1'
#
loop_
_entity.id
_entity.type
_entity.pdbx_description
1 polymer ?
#
loop_
_entity_poly.entity_id
_entity_poly.type
_entity_poly.pdbx_seq_one_letter_code
_entity_poly.pdbx_strand_id
1 'polypeptide(L)'
;MKLTNQQRIELHGFNNLTKSLSFNMYDICYTKTREEREAYIEYIDEHYNADRLTNILMKVSEIIGAHVLNVAKQDYVPQGASVTVLISEELVVEVPTESFAESPGPLPDNVVLQLDKSHITVHTYPEYHPDEGISTFRADIDVSTCGEISPLKALHYLIRSFDTDIMTMDYKVRGFTRDKSGHKLFIDHEISSIQNYIPEDLKSLFQMIDVNVYQENIFHTKCKLKDFDLNNYLFGYTKDKLNDGEAEEITKKVQLEMDEIFYGKNTGNGWIGSYGGTDKSSS
;
A
#
# COMPACT_ATOMS: atom_id res chain seq x y z
N MET A 1 0.70 -30.92 -3.05
CA MET A 1 -0.30 -31.22 -2.00
C MET A 1 -1.47 -30.28 -2.25
N LYS A 2 -2.70 -30.79 -2.44
CA LYS A 2 -3.87 -29.96 -2.75
C LYS A 2 -4.24 -29.12 -1.52
N LEU A 3 -4.24 -27.79 -1.64
CA LEU A 3 -4.75 -26.86 -0.63
C LEU A 3 -6.25 -27.14 -0.43
N THR A 4 -6.62 -27.73 0.70
CA THR A 4 -8.02 -27.92 1.09
C THR A 4 -8.49 -26.74 1.93
N ASN A 5 -9.72 -26.28 1.68
CA ASN A 5 -10.40 -25.18 2.38
C ASN A 5 -10.10 -25.16 3.89
N GLN A 6 -9.65 -23.98 4.33
CA GLN A 6 -9.58 -23.46 5.70
C GLN A 6 -10.15 -24.41 6.78
N GLN A 7 -9.28 -24.92 7.65
CA GLN A 7 -9.70 -25.28 9.01
C GLN A 7 -10.16 -23.98 9.68
N ARG A 8 -11.46 -23.67 9.57
CA ARG A 8 -12.06 -22.53 10.27
C ARG A 8 -11.92 -22.79 11.76
N ILE A 9 -11.17 -21.93 12.44
CA ILE A 9 -11.05 -21.97 13.88
C ILE A 9 -12.41 -21.62 14.47
N GLU A 10 -12.95 -22.51 15.29
CA GLU A 10 -14.19 -22.21 16.01
C GLU A 10 -13.90 -21.33 17.24
N LEU A 11 -14.37 -20.09 17.18
CA LEU A 11 -14.10 -19.06 18.20
C LEU A 11 -15.09 -19.11 19.36
N HIS A 12 -14.63 -18.65 20.52
CA HIS A 12 -15.46 -18.29 21.65
C HIS A 12 -15.84 -16.80 21.55
N GLY A 13 -16.96 -16.51 20.89
CA GLY A 13 -17.46 -15.15 20.68
C GLY A 13 -16.85 -14.43 19.48
N PHE A 14 -16.81 -13.09 19.52
CA PHE A 14 -16.33 -12.24 18.43
C PHE A 14 -14.80 -12.30 18.24
N ASN A 15 -14.34 -12.17 16.99
CA ASN A 15 -12.93 -12.15 16.66
C ASN A 15 -12.31 -10.77 16.92
N ASN A 16 -11.57 -10.62 18.01
CA ASN A 16 -10.95 -9.35 18.40
C ASN A 16 -9.59 -9.09 17.75
N LEU A 17 -9.27 -9.76 16.63
CA LEU A 17 -8.06 -9.49 15.87
C LEU A 17 -8.26 -8.29 14.96
N THR A 18 -7.27 -7.40 14.93
CA THR A 18 -7.13 -6.35 13.92
C THR A 18 -6.10 -6.81 12.90
N LYS A 19 -6.42 -6.62 11.62
CA LYS A 19 -5.57 -6.97 10.49
C LYS A 19 -5.36 -5.71 9.65
N SER A 20 -4.11 -5.32 9.45
CA SER A 20 -3.80 -4.12 8.67
C SER A 20 -2.85 -4.47 7.52
N LEU A 21 -3.17 -3.99 6.33
CA LEU A 21 -2.33 -4.04 5.15
C LEU A 21 -2.00 -2.61 4.73
N SER A 22 -0.74 -2.21 4.85
CA SER A 22 -0.21 -1.01 4.21
C SER A 22 0.40 -1.41 2.87
N PHE A 23 0.01 -0.72 1.81
CA PHE A 23 0.47 -0.92 0.43
C PHE A 23 0.98 0.43 -0.09
N ASN A 24 2.29 0.56 -0.26
CA ASN A 24 2.90 1.72 -0.89
C ASN A 24 3.34 1.33 -2.29
N MET A 25 3.05 2.17 -3.27
CA MET A 25 3.53 2.03 -4.64
C MET A 25 4.33 3.25 -5.03
N TYR A 26 5.29 3.04 -5.93
CA TYR A 26 6.13 4.06 -6.51
C TYR A 26 6.10 3.90 -8.03
N ASP A 27 6.01 5.03 -8.72
CA ASP A 27 6.08 5.18 -10.17
C ASP A 27 7.14 6.24 -10.49
N ILE A 28 8.12 5.89 -11.31
CA ILE A 28 9.29 6.72 -11.59
C ILE A 28 9.23 7.17 -13.04
N CYS A 29 9.47 8.46 -13.26
CA CYS A 29 9.55 9.04 -14.58
C CYS A 29 10.77 9.95 -14.70
N TYR A 30 11.43 9.92 -15.86
CA TYR A 30 12.48 10.84 -16.21
C TYR A 30 11.91 12.02 -17.02
N THR A 31 12.10 13.23 -16.50
CA THR A 31 11.68 14.49 -17.11
C THR A 31 12.88 15.43 -17.27
N LYS A 32 13.29 15.67 -18.51
CA LYS A 32 14.49 16.47 -18.85
C LYS A 32 14.21 17.96 -18.75
N THR A 33 13.05 18.38 -19.24
CA THR A 33 12.65 19.79 -19.31
C THR A 33 11.62 20.12 -18.24
N ARG A 34 11.45 21.41 -17.94
CA ARG A 34 10.41 21.86 -17.01
C ARG A 34 9.02 21.56 -17.59
N GLU A 35 8.87 21.72 -18.89
CA GLU A 35 7.61 21.46 -19.60
C GLU A 35 7.23 19.97 -19.54
N GLU A 36 8.19 19.05 -19.72
CA GLU A 36 7.96 17.60 -19.52
C GLU A 36 7.52 17.29 -18.09
N ARG A 37 8.14 17.94 -17.10
CA ARG A 37 7.82 17.77 -15.69
C ARG A 37 6.41 18.25 -15.35
N GLU A 38 6.05 19.45 -15.80
CA GLU A 38 4.71 20.00 -15.63
C GLU A 38 3.66 19.07 -16.26
N ALA A 39 3.93 18.55 -17.45
CA ALA A 39 3.04 17.61 -18.12
C ALA A 39 2.93 16.24 -17.41
N TYR A 40 4.03 15.72 -16.84
CA TYR A 40 3.99 14.51 -16.02
C TYR A 40 3.16 14.72 -14.73
N ILE A 41 3.32 15.87 -14.07
CA ILE A 41 2.53 16.23 -12.89
C ILE A 41 1.05 16.31 -13.23
N GLU A 42 0.68 16.96 -14.33
CA GLU A 42 -0.70 17.03 -14.81
C GLU A 42 -1.26 15.64 -15.12
N TYR A 43 -0.46 14.77 -15.76
CA TYR A 43 -0.84 13.38 -16.00
C TYR A 43 -1.14 12.63 -14.70
N ILE A 44 -0.28 12.77 -13.68
CA ILE A 44 -0.48 12.14 -12.37
C ILE A 44 -1.73 12.68 -11.67
N ASP A 45 -1.95 13.99 -11.71
CA ASP A 45 -3.11 14.65 -11.09
C ASP A 45 -4.42 14.17 -11.75
N GLU A 46 -4.44 14.06 -13.09
CA GLU A 46 -5.58 13.50 -13.82
C GLU A 46 -5.76 12.00 -13.52
N HIS A 47 -4.67 11.23 -13.55
CA HIS A 47 -4.74 9.78 -13.42
C HIS A 47 -5.04 9.32 -12.00
N TYR A 48 -4.63 10.06 -10.97
CA TYR A 48 -4.75 9.70 -9.56
C TYR A 48 -5.52 10.74 -8.72
N ASN A 49 -6.53 11.37 -9.31
CA ASN A 49 -7.46 12.25 -8.61
C ASN A 49 -8.32 11.52 -7.57
N ALA A 50 -8.92 12.28 -6.66
CA ALA A 50 -9.75 11.77 -5.57
C ALA A 50 -10.95 10.94 -6.05
N ASP A 51 -11.54 11.23 -7.22
CA ASP A 51 -12.68 10.46 -7.75
C ASP A 51 -12.29 9.03 -8.13
N ARG A 52 -11.20 8.87 -8.88
CA ARG A 52 -10.71 7.55 -9.24
C ARG A 52 -10.23 6.79 -8.01
N LEU A 53 -9.48 7.44 -7.13
CA LEU A 53 -9.02 6.84 -5.88
C LEU A 53 -10.20 6.37 -5.02
N THR A 54 -11.28 7.16 -4.97
CA THR A 54 -12.52 6.75 -4.30
C THR A 54 -13.09 5.47 -4.91
N ASN A 55 -13.17 5.37 -6.24
CA ASN A 55 -13.66 4.16 -6.90
C ASN A 55 -12.78 2.93 -6.61
N ILE A 56 -11.46 3.11 -6.54
CA ILE A 56 -10.54 2.04 -6.14
C ILE A 56 -10.86 1.57 -4.73
N LEU A 57 -10.97 2.47 -3.74
CA LEU A 57 -11.24 2.10 -2.35
C LEU A 57 -12.63 1.52 -2.13
N MET A 58 -13.63 1.98 -2.89
CA MET A 58 -14.97 1.38 -2.90
C MET A 58 -14.91 -0.07 -3.40
N LYS A 59 -14.14 -0.34 -4.45
CA LYS A 59 -13.97 -1.71 -4.96
C LYS A 59 -13.19 -2.60 -4.00
N VAL A 60 -12.18 -2.05 -3.31
CA VAL A 60 -11.48 -2.76 -2.22
C VAL A 60 -12.48 -3.14 -1.12
N SER A 61 -13.34 -2.22 -0.69
CA SER A 61 -14.39 -2.47 0.31
C SER A 61 -15.32 -3.61 -0.10
N GLU A 62 -15.74 -3.64 -1.37
CA GLU A 62 -16.56 -4.73 -1.93
C GLU A 62 -15.81 -6.08 -1.91
N ILE A 63 -14.54 -6.10 -2.33
CA ILE A 63 -13.73 -7.33 -2.40
C ILE A 63 -13.51 -7.96 -1.02
N ILE A 64 -13.25 -7.14 0.00
CA ILE A 64 -13.05 -7.62 1.36
C ILE A 64 -14.39 -7.95 2.05
N GLY A 65 -15.52 -7.52 1.49
CA GLY A 65 -16.86 -7.76 2.00
C GLY A 65 -17.26 -6.82 3.14
N ALA A 66 -16.75 -5.59 3.14
CA ALA A 66 -17.05 -4.60 4.17
C ALA A 66 -18.12 -3.60 3.70
N HIS A 67 -18.91 -3.10 4.65
CA HIS A 67 -19.93 -2.09 4.43
C HIS A 67 -19.34 -0.69 4.56
N VAL A 68 -19.57 0.16 3.57
CA VAL A 68 -19.10 1.55 3.59
C VAL A 68 -20.05 2.39 4.44
N LEU A 69 -19.49 3.05 5.47
CA LEU A 69 -20.22 3.92 6.38
C LEU A 69 -20.12 5.39 5.97
N ASN A 70 -18.94 5.80 5.53
CA ASN A 70 -18.67 7.18 5.15
C ASN A 70 -17.50 7.24 4.16
N VAL A 71 -17.51 8.24 3.28
CA VAL A 71 -16.41 8.56 2.38
C VAL A 71 -16.06 10.03 2.55
N ALA A 72 -14.79 10.31 2.83
CA ALA A 72 -14.22 11.64 2.80
C ALA A 72 -13.08 11.68 1.78
N LYS A 73 -12.99 12.76 1.01
CA LYS A 73 -11.95 12.90 -0.02
C LYS A 73 -11.55 14.36 -0.21
N GLN A 74 -10.33 14.57 -0.67
CA GLN A 74 -9.77 15.88 -0.94
C GLN A 74 -8.71 15.81 -2.04
N ASP A 75 -8.82 16.69 -3.04
CA ASP A 75 -7.73 17.03 -3.96
C ASP A 75 -6.97 18.24 -3.39
N TYR A 76 -5.64 18.22 -3.48
CA TYR A 76 -4.75 19.23 -2.92
C TYR A 76 -4.17 20.14 -4.01
N VAL A 77 -3.82 21.36 -3.61
CA VAL A 77 -3.09 22.33 -4.44
C VAL A 77 -1.68 22.47 -3.86
N PRO A 78 -0.60 22.33 -4.66
CA PRO A 78 -0.61 22.26 -6.13
C PRO A 78 -0.99 20.91 -6.73
N GLN A 79 -0.85 19.79 -6.01
CA GLN A 79 -1.07 18.44 -6.56
C GLN A 79 -1.31 17.41 -5.47
N GLY A 80 -1.92 16.28 -5.85
CA GLY A 80 -2.12 15.11 -5.00
C GLY A 80 -3.54 15.02 -4.44
N ALA A 81 -3.87 13.86 -3.87
CA ALA A 81 -5.21 13.56 -3.40
C ALA A 81 -5.18 12.65 -2.17
N SER A 82 -6.24 12.73 -1.37
CA SER A 82 -6.50 11.77 -0.30
C SER A 82 -7.94 11.31 -0.30
N VAL A 83 -8.16 10.05 0.05
CA VAL A 83 -9.49 9.48 0.27
C VAL A 83 -9.45 8.64 1.54
N THR A 84 -10.50 8.73 2.34
CA THR A 84 -10.76 7.89 3.51
C THR A 84 -12.15 7.29 3.39
N VAL A 85 -12.23 5.97 3.43
CA VAL A 85 -13.46 5.19 3.46
C VAL A 85 -13.57 4.52 4.83
N LEU A 86 -14.57 4.90 5.61
CA LEU A 86 -14.88 4.22 6.86
C LEU A 86 -15.71 2.98 6.56
N ILE A 87 -15.32 1.83 7.12
CA ILE A 87 -15.97 0.55 6.83
C ILE A 87 -16.37 -0.21 8.11
N SER A 88 -17.33 -1.11 7.98
CA SER A 88 -17.71 -2.07 9.02
C SER A 88 -17.84 -3.49 8.48
N GLU A 89 -17.60 -4.47 9.35
CA GLU A 89 -17.85 -5.89 9.05
C GLU A 89 -19.34 -6.24 9.12
N GLU A 90 -20.05 -5.71 10.11
CA GLU A 90 -21.49 -5.91 10.29
C GLU A 90 -22.30 -4.73 9.72
N LEU A 91 -23.52 -5.02 9.27
CA LEU A 91 -24.53 -3.99 9.01
C LEU A 91 -24.82 -3.26 10.32
N VAL A 92 -24.61 -1.94 10.34
CA VAL A 92 -25.05 -1.11 11.46
C VAL A 92 -26.58 -1.24 11.51
N VAL A 93 -27.10 -1.98 12.48
CA VAL A 93 -28.53 -2.02 12.75
C VAL A 93 -28.89 -0.60 13.20
N GLU A 94 -29.64 0.12 12.36
CA GLU A 94 -30.24 1.39 12.76
C GLU A 94 -30.99 1.15 14.06
N VAL A 95 -30.62 1.89 15.11
CA VAL A 95 -31.37 1.87 16.37
C VAL A 95 -32.81 2.25 16.04
N PRO A 96 -33.84 1.47 16.46
CA PRO A 96 -35.21 1.77 16.12
C PRO A 96 -35.55 3.21 16.48
N THR A 97 -36.13 3.94 15.53
CA THR A 97 -36.68 5.29 15.65
C THR A 97 -37.96 5.30 16.50
N GLU A 98 -37.95 4.68 17.67
CA GLU A 98 -39.01 4.79 18.66
C GLU A 98 -38.48 5.44 19.93
N SER A 99 -38.17 6.74 19.84
CA SER A 99 -38.14 7.60 21.02
C SER A 99 -39.57 8.03 21.35
N PHE A 100 -40.24 7.35 22.30
CA PHE A 100 -41.46 7.86 22.94
C PHE A 100 -41.15 8.99 23.93
N ALA A 101 -40.49 10.06 23.46
CA ALA A 101 -40.21 11.24 24.26
C ALA A 101 -40.47 12.51 23.43
N GLU A 102 -41.51 13.25 23.80
CA GLU A 102 -41.77 14.60 23.30
C GLU A 102 -40.71 15.58 23.81
N SER A 103 -39.59 15.70 23.10
CA SER A 103 -38.66 16.82 23.27
C SER A 103 -38.10 17.24 21.91
N PRO A 104 -37.74 18.52 21.71
CA PRO A 104 -37.46 19.07 20.39
C PRO A 104 -36.11 18.52 19.90
N GLY A 105 -36.14 17.67 18.88
CA GLY A 105 -34.94 16.99 18.39
C GLY A 105 -33.92 17.92 17.71
N PRO A 106 -32.67 17.46 17.62
CA PRO A 106 -31.83 17.62 16.43
C PRO A 106 -31.68 16.28 15.68
N LEU A 107 -31.33 16.37 14.39
CA LEU A 107 -31.02 15.26 13.47
C LEU A 107 -29.85 14.38 13.96
N PRO A 108 -29.69 13.15 13.41
CA PRO A 108 -28.57 12.26 13.73
C PRO A 108 -27.26 12.76 13.10
N ASP A 109 -26.77 13.93 13.51
CA ASP A 109 -25.68 14.64 12.81
C ASP A 109 -24.30 14.46 13.43
N ASN A 110 -24.09 13.34 14.12
CA ASN A 110 -22.76 12.81 14.38
C ASN A 110 -22.95 11.33 14.71
N VAL A 111 -22.91 10.46 13.70
CA VAL A 111 -22.24 9.19 13.94
C VAL A 111 -20.89 9.61 14.47
N VAL A 112 -20.67 9.46 15.78
CA VAL A 112 -19.35 9.60 16.36
C VAL A 112 -18.51 8.63 15.54
N LEU A 113 -17.74 9.16 14.58
CA LEU A 113 -16.84 8.41 13.73
C LEU A 113 -15.73 7.94 14.66
N GLN A 114 -16.02 6.88 15.42
CA GLN A 114 -15.03 6.28 16.28
C GLN A 114 -13.92 5.79 15.34
N LEU A 115 -12.74 6.39 15.45
CA LEU A 115 -11.54 5.96 14.72
C LEU A 115 -11.07 4.55 15.16
N ASP A 116 -11.80 3.91 16.07
CA ASP A 116 -11.67 2.50 16.42
C ASP A 116 -12.29 1.56 15.37
N LYS A 117 -13.01 2.11 14.37
CA LYS A 117 -13.58 1.35 13.25
C LYS A 117 -12.53 1.10 12.16
N SER A 118 -12.76 0.01 11.45
CA SER A 118 -12.04 -0.37 10.25
C SER A 118 -12.12 0.74 9.19
N HIS A 119 -11.04 0.94 8.44
CA HIS A 119 -10.96 2.00 7.44
C HIS A 119 -10.09 1.58 6.27
N ILE A 120 -10.27 2.30 5.16
CA ILE A 120 -9.41 2.24 3.99
C ILE A 120 -9.01 3.66 3.66
N THR A 121 -7.71 3.94 3.57
CA THR A 121 -7.22 5.26 3.18
C THR A 121 -6.31 5.17 1.97
N VAL A 122 -6.22 6.26 1.22
CA VAL A 122 -5.18 6.47 0.23
C VAL A 122 -4.69 7.91 0.27
N HIS A 123 -3.38 8.09 0.15
CA HIS A 123 -2.71 9.38 0.06
C HIS A 123 -1.70 9.35 -1.08
N THR A 124 -1.69 10.37 -1.94
CA THR A 124 -0.73 10.47 -3.04
C THR A 124 0.26 11.60 -2.81
N TYR A 125 1.50 11.35 -3.20
CA TYR A 125 2.66 12.24 -3.01
C TYR A 125 3.48 12.26 -4.30
N PRO A 126 3.19 13.18 -5.23
CA PRO A 126 4.07 13.42 -6.35
C PRO A 126 5.29 14.22 -5.86
N GLU A 127 6.48 13.64 -6.04
CA GLU A 127 7.78 14.17 -5.66
C GLU A 127 8.59 14.46 -6.94
N TYR A 128 9.41 15.50 -6.87
CA TYR A 128 10.34 15.80 -7.95
C TYR A 128 11.57 16.54 -7.45
N HIS A 129 12.76 16.10 -7.90
CA HIS A 129 14.02 16.78 -7.62
C HIS A 129 14.49 17.68 -8.80
N PRO A 130 14.54 19.03 -8.62
CA PRO A 130 14.96 20.04 -9.61
C PRO A 130 16.17 19.73 -10.45
N ASP A 131 17.18 19.12 -9.83
CA ASP A 131 18.50 19.00 -10.42
C ASP A 131 18.82 17.59 -10.95
N GLU A 132 17.93 16.61 -10.71
CA GLU A 132 18.23 15.19 -11.01
C GLU A 132 17.44 14.66 -12.21
N GLY A 133 16.39 15.36 -12.64
CA GLY A 133 15.55 14.97 -13.78
C GLY A 133 14.67 13.75 -13.51
N ILE A 134 14.60 13.31 -12.26
CA ILE A 134 13.76 12.22 -11.78
C ILE A 134 12.52 12.80 -11.11
N SER A 135 11.37 12.30 -11.52
CA SER A 135 10.06 12.54 -10.92
C SER A 135 9.55 11.24 -10.34
N THR A 136 9.26 11.21 -9.05
CA THR A 136 8.78 10.00 -8.36
C THR A 136 7.38 10.25 -7.82
N PHE A 137 6.42 9.43 -8.22
CA PHE A 137 5.07 9.44 -7.66
C PHE A 137 4.93 8.32 -6.64
N ARG A 138 4.40 8.63 -5.46
CA ARG A 138 4.07 7.64 -4.43
C ARG A 138 2.57 7.66 -4.12
N ALA A 139 1.97 6.48 -4.01
CA ALA A 139 0.64 6.33 -3.38
C ALA A 139 0.71 5.37 -2.20
N ASP A 140 0.15 5.80 -1.07
CA ASP A 140 0.08 5.04 0.18
C ASP A 140 -1.35 4.63 0.45
N ILE A 141 -1.62 3.34 0.49
CA ILE A 141 -2.92 2.77 0.78
C ILE A 141 -2.84 2.02 2.11
N ASP A 142 -3.73 2.31 3.07
CA ASP A 142 -3.89 1.50 4.28
C ASP A 142 -5.26 0.84 4.27
N VAL A 143 -5.31 -0.48 4.48
CA VAL A 143 -6.53 -1.27 4.63
C VAL A 143 -6.52 -1.90 6.02
N SER A 144 -7.28 -1.32 6.94
CA SER A 144 -7.36 -1.76 8.32
C SER A 144 -8.73 -2.36 8.62
N THR A 145 -8.76 -3.64 9.00
CA THR A 145 -9.97 -4.41 9.24
C THR A 145 -9.98 -5.05 10.62
N CYS A 146 -11.18 -5.28 11.15
CA CYS A 146 -11.41 -6.04 12.37
C CYS A 146 -12.07 -7.38 12.02
N GLY A 147 -12.05 -8.30 12.97
CA GLY A 147 -12.78 -9.56 12.89
C GLY A 147 -12.25 -10.51 11.84
N GLU A 148 -13.12 -11.16 11.06
CA GLU A 148 -12.73 -12.20 10.11
C GLU A 148 -12.31 -11.66 8.75
N ILE A 149 -12.56 -10.37 8.48
CA ILE A 149 -12.21 -9.73 7.22
C ILE A 149 -10.68 -9.68 7.09
N SER A 150 -10.14 -10.29 6.03
CA SER A 150 -8.72 -10.21 5.69
C SER A 150 -8.49 -9.18 4.58
N PRO A 151 -7.64 -8.14 4.82
CA PRO A 151 -7.33 -7.14 3.81
C PRO A 151 -6.50 -7.72 2.65
N LEU A 152 -5.80 -8.85 2.86
CA LEU A 152 -5.03 -9.57 1.84
C LEU A 152 -5.90 -10.03 0.65
N LYS A 153 -7.23 -10.15 0.83
CA LYS A 153 -8.15 -10.45 -0.28
C LYS A 153 -8.13 -9.39 -1.38
N ALA A 154 -7.86 -8.12 -1.04
CA ALA A 154 -7.81 -7.02 -1.99
C ALA A 154 -6.43 -6.85 -2.65
N LEU A 155 -5.41 -7.59 -2.22
CA LEU A 155 -4.03 -7.39 -2.66
C LEU A 155 -3.87 -7.48 -4.18
N HIS A 156 -4.48 -8.49 -4.79
CA HIS A 156 -4.45 -8.68 -6.24
C HIS A 156 -5.05 -7.49 -7.00
N TYR A 157 -6.18 -6.98 -6.50
CA TYR A 157 -6.83 -5.82 -7.11
C TYR A 157 -6.01 -4.55 -6.94
N LEU A 158 -5.43 -4.32 -5.76
CA LEU A 158 -4.55 -3.19 -5.49
C LEU A 158 -3.35 -3.20 -6.45
N ILE A 159 -2.62 -4.31 -6.54
CA ILE A 159 -1.45 -4.43 -7.44
C ILE A 159 -1.81 -4.09 -8.89
N ARG A 160 -3.01 -4.45 -9.35
CA ARG A 160 -3.46 -4.18 -10.74
C ARG A 160 -4.09 -2.80 -10.94
N SER A 161 -4.50 -2.13 -9.87
CA SER A 161 -5.13 -0.81 -9.96
C SER A 161 -4.12 0.32 -10.14
N PHE A 162 -2.85 0.03 -9.83
CA PHE A 162 -1.73 0.94 -9.86
C PHE A 162 -0.68 0.40 -10.84
N ASP A 163 -0.23 1.23 -11.77
CA ASP A 163 0.94 0.92 -12.58
C ASP A 163 2.16 1.31 -11.77
N THR A 164 3.02 0.35 -11.43
CA THR A 164 4.05 0.57 -10.42
C THR A 164 5.36 -0.14 -10.75
N ASP A 165 6.44 0.60 -10.55
CA ASP A 165 7.80 0.08 -10.63
C ASP A 165 8.19 -0.68 -9.37
N ILE A 166 7.81 -0.14 -8.21
CA ILE A 166 8.23 -0.62 -6.90
C ILE A 166 7.04 -0.55 -5.97
N MET A 167 6.81 -1.61 -5.21
CA MET A 167 5.78 -1.60 -4.17
C MET A 167 6.31 -2.24 -2.88
N THR A 168 5.85 -1.71 -1.76
CA THR A 168 6.12 -2.27 -0.43
C THR A 168 4.80 -2.59 0.25
N MET A 169 4.73 -3.78 0.81
CA MET A 169 3.53 -4.32 1.43
C MET A 169 3.85 -4.75 2.85
N ASP A 170 3.11 -4.19 3.80
CA ASP A 170 3.22 -4.48 5.22
C ASP A 170 1.91 -5.04 5.73
N TYR A 171 1.91 -6.30 6.13
CA TYR A 171 0.78 -6.95 6.74
C TYR A 171 1.07 -7.26 8.19
N LYS A 172 0.16 -6.87 9.09
CA LYS A 172 0.29 -7.16 10.52
C LYS A 172 -1.03 -7.56 11.14
N VAL A 173 -0.95 -8.46 12.12
CA VAL A 173 -2.09 -8.88 12.94
C VAL A 173 -1.85 -8.46 14.39
N ARG A 174 -2.86 -7.87 15.03
CA ARG A 174 -2.81 -7.37 16.41
C ARG A 174 -4.03 -7.81 17.21
N GLY A 175 -3.90 -7.81 18.53
CA GLY A 175 -4.94 -8.29 19.44
C GLY A 175 -4.87 -9.80 19.66
N PHE A 176 -5.91 -10.34 20.30
CA PHE A 176 -6.07 -11.79 20.46
C PHE A 176 -7.55 -12.16 20.49
N THR A 177 -7.86 -13.35 20.01
CA THR A 177 -9.17 -13.98 20.19
C THR A 177 -9.01 -15.25 21.04
N ARG A 178 -10.11 -15.96 21.32
CA ARG A 178 -10.08 -17.24 22.02
C ARG A 178 -10.79 -18.31 21.23
N ASP A 179 -10.25 -19.52 21.23
CA ASP A 179 -10.97 -20.69 20.75
C ASP A 179 -12.04 -21.15 21.77
N LYS A 180 -12.85 -22.14 21.39
CA LYS A 180 -13.86 -22.76 22.27
C LYS A 180 -13.29 -23.33 23.59
N SER A 181 -12.00 -23.66 23.65
CA SER A 181 -11.34 -24.15 24.87
C SER A 181 -10.81 -23.02 25.77
N GLY A 182 -10.90 -21.78 25.31
CA GLY A 182 -10.41 -20.59 26.00
C GLY A 182 -8.94 -20.27 25.72
N HIS A 183 -8.27 -21.01 24.84
CA HIS A 183 -6.88 -20.75 24.45
C HIS A 183 -6.79 -19.46 23.63
N LYS A 184 -5.78 -18.63 23.91
CA LYS A 184 -5.59 -17.36 23.19
C LYS A 184 -4.95 -17.60 21.83
N LEU A 185 -5.53 -16.98 20.80
CA LEU A 185 -5.02 -17.00 19.44
C LEU A 185 -4.66 -15.58 19.03
N PHE A 186 -3.46 -15.40 18.47
CA PHE A 186 -2.94 -14.09 18.04
C PHE A 186 -2.94 -13.93 16.51
N ILE A 187 -3.29 -15.00 15.80
CA ILE A 187 -3.51 -15.04 14.35
C ILE A 187 -4.52 -16.15 14.07
N ASP A 188 -5.37 -15.96 13.08
CA ASP A 188 -6.50 -16.84 12.73
C ASP A 188 -6.38 -17.50 11.35
N HIS A 189 -5.22 -17.35 10.71
CA HIS A 189 -4.91 -17.95 9.42
C HIS A 189 -3.42 -18.25 9.32
N GLU A 190 -3.06 -19.20 8.46
CA GLU A 190 -1.67 -19.48 8.16
C GLU A 190 -1.14 -18.48 7.13
N ILE A 191 -0.01 -17.85 7.45
CA ILE A 191 0.74 -17.00 6.54
C ILE A 191 2.22 -17.11 6.88
N SER A 192 3.02 -17.34 5.85
CA SER A 192 4.49 -17.26 5.92
C SER A 192 5.04 -16.10 5.11
N SER A 193 4.26 -15.57 4.16
CA SER A 193 4.66 -14.51 3.24
C SER A 193 3.42 -13.87 2.62
N ILE A 194 3.46 -12.55 2.40
CA ILE A 194 2.44 -11.84 1.60
C ILE A 194 2.48 -12.33 0.14
N GLN A 195 3.65 -12.77 -0.35
CA GLN A 195 3.80 -13.32 -1.70
C GLN A 195 2.88 -14.52 -1.95
N ASN A 196 2.47 -15.26 -0.92
CA ASN A 196 1.51 -16.37 -1.06
C ASN A 196 0.14 -15.91 -1.60
N TYR A 197 -0.19 -14.64 -1.45
CA TYR A 197 -1.44 -14.03 -1.90
C TYR A 197 -1.31 -13.31 -3.26
N ILE A 198 -0.13 -13.32 -3.86
CA ILE A 198 0.13 -12.73 -5.18
C ILE A 198 0.04 -13.82 -6.25
N PRO A 199 -0.78 -13.64 -7.31
CA PRO A 199 -0.83 -14.54 -8.46
C PRO A 199 0.50 -14.69 -9.19
N GLU A 200 0.77 -15.87 -9.76
CA GLU A 200 2.05 -16.19 -10.43
C GLU A 200 2.36 -15.28 -11.64
N ASP A 201 1.34 -14.83 -12.37
CA ASP A 201 1.50 -13.87 -13.47
C ASP A 201 2.09 -12.56 -12.96
N LEU A 202 1.66 -12.06 -11.80
CA LEU A 202 2.22 -10.84 -11.21
C LEU A 202 3.60 -11.09 -10.59
N LYS A 203 3.79 -12.22 -9.88
CA LYS A 203 5.12 -12.58 -9.34
C LYS A 203 6.20 -12.66 -10.42
N SER A 204 5.83 -13.07 -11.63
CA SER A 204 6.77 -13.15 -12.75
C SER A 204 7.36 -11.78 -13.12
N LEU A 205 6.59 -10.70 -12.96
CA LEU A 205 7.00 -9.33 -13.28
C LEU A 205 7.97 -8.72 -12.27
N PHE A 206 7.89 -9.13 -11.00
CA PHE A 206 8.62 -8.47 -9.90
C PHE A 206 9.71 -9.35 -9.30
N GLN A 207 10.86 -8.75 -8.98
CA GLN A 207 11.79 -9.24 -7.98
C GLN A 207 11.20 -8.95 -6.60
N MET A 208 11.11 -9.96 -5.74
CA MET A 208 10.47 -9.82 -4.42
C MET A 208 11.40 -10.24 -3.27
N ILE A 209 11.35 -9.53 -2.15
CA ILE A 209 12.10 -9.82 -0.92
C ILE A 209 11.16 -9.75 0.27
N ASP A 210 11.25 -10.75 1.16
CA ASP A 210 10.54 -10.77 2.44
C ASP A 210 11.42 -10.35 3.61
N VAL A 211 10.85 -9.59 4.54
CA VAL A 211 11.48 -9.16 5.81
C VAL A 211 10.50 -9.38 6.97
N ASN A 212 10.15 -10.64 7.22
CA ASN A 212 9.12 -11.01 8.18
C ASN A 212 9.66 -11.09 9.62
N VAL A 213 8.84 -10.68 10.60
CA VAL A 213 9.05 -10.88 12.04
C VAL A 213 7.91 -11.73 12.58
N TYR A 214 8.06 -13.05 12.46
CA TYR A 214 6.98 -14.02 12.73
C TYR A 214 6.47 -13.99 14.17
N GLN A 215 7.36 -13.78 15.14
CA GLN A 215 7.00 -13.71 16.57
C GLN A 215 6.04 -12.56 16.87
N GLU A 216 6.05 -11.51 16.04
CA GLU A 216 5.24 -10.30 16.21
C GLU A 216 4.09 -10.22 15.18
N ASN A 217 3.85 -11.30 14.42
CA ASN A 217 2.88 -11.34 13.31
C ASN A 217 3.04 -10.12 12.37
N ILE A 218 4.28 -9.81 11.97
CA ILE A 218 4.62 -8.77 11.00
C ILE A 218 5.18 -9.45 9.76
N PHE A 219 4.58 -9.15 8.62
CA PHE A 219 4.99 -9.67 7.31
C PHE A 219 5.25 -8.47 6.41
N HIS A 220 6.39 -8.47 5.74
CA HIS A 220 6.80 -7.38 4.88
C HIS A 220 7.34 -7.95 3.59
N THR A 221 6.79 -7.50 2.45
CA THR A 221 7.27 -7.87 1.13
C THR A 221 7.54 -6.61 0.32
N LYS A 222 8.75 -6.52 -0.25
CA LYS A 222 9.10 -5.51 -1.24
C LYS A 222 9.12 -6.14 -2.62
N CYS A 223 8.67 -5.40 -3.61
CA CYS A 223 8.68 -5.79 -5.02
C CYS A 223 9.33 -4.69 -5.86
N LYS A 224 10.14 -5.07 -6.85
CA LYS A 224 10.70 -4.17 -7.88
C LYS A 224 10.56 -4.84 -9.24
N LEU A 225 10.17 -4.10 -10.27
CA LEU A 225 10.03 -4.63 -11.63
C LEU A 225 11.36 -5.25 -12.10
N LYS A 226 11.30 -6.44 -12.70
CA LYS A 226 12.50 -7.17 -13.17
C LYS A 226 13.04 -6.61 -14.48
N ASP A 227 12.14 -6.42 -15.44
CA ASP A 227 12.49 -6.10 -16.81
C ASP A 227 12.48 -4.59 -17.01
N PHE A 228 13.68 -4.01 -17.00
CA PHE A 228 13.87 -2.59 -17.25
C PHE A 228 13.79 -2.28 -18.75
N ASP A 229 12.87 -1.40 -19.14
CA ASP A 229 12.88 -0.76 -20.47
C ASP A 229 12.82 0.76 -20.31
N LEU A 230 13.89 1.44 -20.74
CA LEU A 230 14.00 2.88 -20.70
C LEU A 230 12.79 3.60 -21.31
N ASN A 231 12.16 3.03 -22.34
CA ASN A 231 11.00 3.65 -22.97
C ASN A 231 9.80 3.85 -22.03
N ASN A 232 9.69 3.06 -20.97
CA ASN A 232 8.61 3.20 -19.98
C ASN A 232 8.85 4.38 -19.03
N TYR A 233 10.09 4.88 -18.95
CA TYR A 233 10.52 5.91 -18.03
C TYR A 233 10.67 7.28 -18.69
N LEU A 234 10.48 7.39 -20.00
CA LEU A 234 10.61 8.65 -20.74
C LEU A 234 9.24 9.26 -21.00
N PHE A 235 9.07 10.55 -20.71
CA PHE A 235 7.78 11.22 -20.91
C PHE A 235 7.67 11.89 -22.29
N GLY A 236 6.76 11.40 -23.14
CA GLY A 236 6.45 12.02 -24.44
C GLY A 236 7.45 11.71 -25.57
N TYR A 237 8.44 10.85 -25.35
CA TYR A 237 9.38 10.38 -26.37
C TYR A 237 9.95 8.99 -26.07
N THR A 238 10.58 8.38 -27.07
CA THR A 238 11.26 7.08 -26.95
C THR A 238 12.77 7.26 -26.95
N LYS A 239 13.49 6.22 -26.55
CA LYS A 239 14.96 6.17 -26.55
C LYS A 239 15.58 6.43 -27.92
N ASP A 240 14.85 6.25 -29.01
CA ASP A 240 15.32 6.52 -30.38
C ASP A 240 15.65 8.00 -30.64
N LYS A 241 15.15 8.90 -29.79
CA LYS A 241 15.48 10.34 -29.84
C LYS A 241 16.72 10.69 -29.02
N LEU A 242 17.26 9.76 -28.25
CA LEU A 242 18.44 9.95 -27.40
C LEU A 242 19.68 9.44 -28.11
N ASN A 243 20.83 10.06 -27.83
CA ASN A 243 22.10 9.43 -28.18
C ASN A 243 22.45 8.35 -27.14
N ASP A 244 23.34 7.42 -27.51
CA ASP A 244 23.70 6.27 -26.67
C ASP A 244 24.20 6.69 -25.27
N GLY A 245 24.96 7.79 -25.18
CA GLY A 245 25.48 8.31 -23.91
C GLY A 245 24.38 8.88 -23.01
N GLU A 246 23.45 9.64 -23.58
CA GLU A 246 22.27 10.14 -22.84
C GLU A 246 21.38 9.00 -22.36
N ALA A 247 21.12 8.01 -23.23
CA ALA A 247 20.30 6.85 -22.86
C ALA A 247 20.95 6.04 -21.71
N GLU A 248 22.27 5.87 -21.74
CA GLU A 248 23.02 5.20 -20.67
C GLU A 248 22.99 5.99 -19.35
N GLU A 249 23.13 7.32 -19.42
CA GLU A 249 23.07 8.18 -18.23
C GLU A 249 21.69 8.14 -17.58
N ILE A 250 20.61 8.27 -18.36
CA ILE A 250 19.23 8.25 -17.86
C ILE A 250 18.94 6.87 -17.25
N THR A 251 19.33 5.80 -17.94
CA THR A 251 19.17 4.42 -17.43
C THR A 251 19.81 4.26 -16.05
N LYS A 252 21.03 4.77 -15.85
CA LYS A 252 21.72 4.70 -14.55
C LYS A 252 20.96 5.49 -13.47
N LYS A 253 20.45 6.68 -13.79
CA LYS A 253 19.69 7.49 -12.83
C LYS A 253 18.40 6.81 -12.39
N VAL A 254 17.61 6.32 -13.35
CA VAL A 254 16.34 5.63 -13.04
C VAL A 254 16.59 4.35 -12.25
N GLN A 255 17.57 3.52 -12.65
CA GLN A 255 17.89 2.30 -11.92
C GLN A 255 18.42 2.57 -10.52
N LEU A 256 19.19 3.64 -10.33
CA LEU A 256 19.66 4.08 -9.02
C LEU A 256 18.48 4.44 -8.13
N GLU A 257 17.56 5.29 -8.60
CA GLU A 257 16.33 5.65 -7.88
C GLU A 257 15.53 4.39 -7.50
N MET A 258 15.34 3.48 -8.46
CA MET A 258 14.62 2.23 -8.21
C MET A 258 15.27 1.37 -7.12
N ASP A 259 16.60 1.26 -7.13
CA ASP A 259 17.36 0.50 -6.14
C ASP A 259 17.33 1.16 -4.76
N GLU A 260 17.46 2.49 -4.70
CA GLU A 260 17.45 3.22 -3.43
C GLU A 260 16.09 3.10 -2.71
N ILE A 261 14.98 3.23 -3.44
CA ILE A 261 13.63 2.99 -2.91
C ILE A 261 13.46 1.52 -2.51
N PHE A 262 13.81 0.57 -3.38
CA PHE A 262 13.63 -0.86 -3.11
C PHE A 262 14.43 -1.33 -1.88
N TYR A 263 15.69 -0.91 -1.74
CA TYR A 263 16.50 -1.26 -0.57
C TYR A 263 16.24 -0.34 0.63
N GLY A 264 15.58 0.80 0.45
CA GLY A 264 15.31 1.78 1.50
C GLY A 264 16.60 2.42 2.04
N LYS A 265 17.59 2.64 1.18
CA LYS A 265 18.89 3.23 1.53
C LYS A 265 19.54 3.85 0.30
N ASN A 266 20.32 4.90 0.51
CA ASN A 266 21.11 5.47 -0.56
C ASN A 266 22.24 4.50 -0.95
N THR A 267 22.40 4.26 -2.25
CA THR A 267 23.39 3.34 -2.80
C THR A 267 24.51 4.15 -3.43
N GLY A 268 25.17 4.97 -2.61
CA GLY A 268 26.22 5.86 -3.10
C GLY A 268 27.37 5.10 -3.76
N ASN A 269 27.82 5.60 -4.92
CA ASN A 269 29.23 5.56 -5.29
C ASN A 269 30.02 6.32 -4.21
N GLY A 270 30.37 5.63 -3.13
CA GLY A 270 31.03 6.19 -1.95
C GLY A 270 31.00 5.33 -0.68
N TRP A 271 30.21 4.26 -0.63
CA TRP A 271 30.24 3.31 0.50
C TRP A 271 31.10 2.07 0.18
N ILE A 272 32.42 2.28 0.10
CA ILE A 272 33.36 1.17 0.35
C ILE A 272 33.34 0.96 1.86
N GLY A 273 32.58 -0.02 2.32
CA GLY A 273 32.67 -0.51 3.69
C GLY A 273 34.07 -1.06 3.95
N SER A 274 34.96 -0.22 4.46
CA SER A 274 36.14 -0.68 5.17
C SER A 274 35.70 -1.30 6.49
N TYR A 275 35.37 -2.60 6.46
CA TYR A 275 35.58 -3.44 7.62
C TYR A 275 37.10 -3.59 7.83
N GLY A 276 37.73 -2.50 8.24
CA GLY A 276 39.03 -2.51 8.88
C GLY A 276 38.84 -3.04 10.28
N GLY A 277 38.93 -4.36 10.43
CA GLY A 277 39.17 -4.97 11.72
C GLY A 277 40.50 -4.47 12.27
N THR A 278 40.45 -3.50 13.17
CA THR A 278 41.54 -3.27 14.11
C THR A 278 41.23 -4.07 15.36
N ASP A 279 41.65 -5.33 15.30
CA ASP A 279 42.07 -6.07 16.48
C ASP A 279 43.14 -5.22 17.18
N LYS A 280 42.79 -4.63 18.32
CA LYS A 280 43.76 -4.21 19.33
C LYS A 280 43.47 -4.96 20.61
N SER A 281 43.99 -6.18 20.65
CA SER A 281 44.51 -6.81 21.84
C SER A 281 45.58 -5.94 22.51
N SER A 282 45.68 -6.02 23.85
CA SER A 282 46.68 -5.41 24.75
C SER A 282 46.56 -3.89 24.90
N SER A 283 46.48 -3.31 26.10
CA SER A 283 47.04 -3.68 27.41
C SER A 283 46.09 -3.39 28.56
#